data_AF-A0A7U9X622-F1
#
_entry.id   AF-A0A7U9X622-F1
#
_cell.length_a   1.000
_cell.length_b   1.000
_cell.length_c   1.000
_cell.angle_alpha   90.00
_cell.angle_beta   90.00
_cell.angle_gamma   90.00
#
_symmetry.space_group_name_H-M   'P 1'
#
loop_
_entity.id
_entity.type
_entity.pdbx_description
1 polymer ?
#
loop_
_entity_poly.entity_id
_entity_poly.type
_entity_poly.pdbx_seq_one_letter_code
_entity_poly.pdbx_strand_id
1 'polypeptide(L)'
;MKDKELLKYGQSDPVAFSYNDACTAFARGQSAMYVIGNYAIPQIKSVNPDMNIDSFVFPASSNADENILNSGNDLMFCVMEDCEHKEEAYEVLRFLLEDENVQAYLDDQSAVPCKKGDFTIAPELDGMKEYIENGIVADYQDHHYPTEMAVDAMIQTYLFDNKDNALDTFLTRFDKEWVRYNKDIISKVKEYQEKGE
;
A
#
# COMPACT_ATOMS: atom_id res chain seq x y z
N MET A 1 1.69 15.41 14.26
CA MET A 1 1.24 14.06 13.84
C MET A 1 2.17 13.02 14.47
N LYS A 2 1.63 11.85 14.84
CA LYS A 2 2.43 10.78 15.46
C LYS A 2 3.52 10.23 14.53
N ASP A 3 3.38 10.40 13.22
CA ASP A 3 4.32 9.85 12.23
C ASP A 3 5.75 10.39 12.35
N LYS A 4 5.93 11.65 12.74
CA LYS A 4 7.26 12.21 13.04
C LYS A 4 7.92 11.59 14.27
N GLU A 5 7.14 11.07 15.21
CA GLU A 5 7.69 10.38 16.38
C GLU A 5 8.35 9.05 15.99
N LEU A 6 7.86 8.38 14.93
CA LEU A 6 8.47 7.14 14.43
C LEU A 6 9.87 7.37 13.89
N LEU A 7 10.16 8.54 13.31
CA LEU A 7 11.49 8.88 12.80
C LEU A 7 12.58 8.84 13.88
N LYS A 8 12.22 9.05 15.15
CA LYS A 8 13.15 8.95 16.29
C LYS A 8 13.67 7.52 16.51
N TYR A 9 12.95 6.52 15.99
CA TYR A 9 13.29 5.10 16.06
C TYR A 9 13.79 4.55 14.72
N GLY A 10 13.84 5.39 13.68
CA GLY A 10 14.39 5.04 12.38
C GLY A 10 15.92 5.08 12.35
N GLN A 11 16.48 4.64 11.22
CA GLN A 11 17.91 4.81 10.93
C GLN A 11 18.27 6.30 10.88
N SER A 12 19.56 6.63 11.11
CA SER A 12 20.00 8.04 11.16
C SER A 12 19.79 8.82 9.86
N ASP A 13 19.81 8.14 8.72
CA ASP A 13 19.54 8.73 7.41
C ASP A 13 18.66 7.79 6.58
N PRO A 14 17.34 7.76 6.85
CA PRO A 14 16.46 6.81 6.19
C PRO A 14 16.19 7.18 4.73
N VAL A 15 16.48 8.42 4.30
CA VAL A 15 16.34 8.84 2.89
C VAL A 15 17.51 8.43 2.02
N ALA A 16 18.63 8.00 2.61
CA ALA A 16 19.76 7.45 1.87
C ALA A 16 19.48 6.06 1.28
N PHE A 17 18.40 5.40 1.71
CA PHE A 17 18.05 4.06 1.25
C PHE A 17 17.02 4.13 0.13
N SER A 18 17.32 3.47 -1.00
CA SER A 18 16.26 3.07 -1.92
C SER A 18 15.45 1.91 -1.32
N TYR A 19 14.31 1.59 -1.94
CA TYR A 19 13.51 0.41 -1.59
C TYR A 19 14.34 -0.89 -1.50
N ASN A 20 15.17 -1.16 -2.52
CA ASN A 20 15.98 -2.38 -2.57
C ASN A 20 17.10 -2.37 -1.53
N ASP A 21 17.68 -1.19 -1.24
CA ASP A 21 18.68 -1.05 -0.18
C ASP A 21 18.07 -1.32 1.19
N ALA A 22 16.86 -0.80 1.45
CA ALA A 22 16.13 -1.02 2.68
C ALA A 22 15.75 -2.50 2.87
N CYS A 23 15.25 -3.17 1.82
CA CYS A 23 14.99 -4.62 1.84
C CYS A 23 16.27 -5.41 2.16
N THR A 24 17.39 -5.05 1.53
CA THR A 24 18.70 -5.70 1.78
C THR A 24 19.19 -5.45 3.20
N ALA A 25 19.01 -4.24 3.74
CA ALA A 25 19.38 -3.91 5.11
C ALA A 25 18.56 -4.72 6.13
N PHE A 26 17.24 -4.82 5.93
CA PHE A 26 16.37 -5.63 6.77
C PHE A 26 16.73 -7.13 6.69
N ALA A 27 16.96 -7.65 5.48
CA ALA A 27 17.41 -9.04 5.26
C ALA A 27 18.73 -9.37 5.98
N ARG A 28 19.58 -8.36 6.21
CA ARG A 28 20.85 -8.45 6.97
C ARG A 28 20.67 -8.23 8.47
N GLY A 29 19.43 -8.10 8.97
CA GLY A 29 19.13 -7.90 10.38
C GLY A 29 19.52 -6.51 10.92
N GLN A 30 19.62 -5.49 10.05
CA GLN A 30 20.04 -4.14 10.46
C GLN A 30 18.92 -3.32 11.13
N SER A 31 17.68 -3.79 11.08
CA SER A 31 16.57 -3.24 11.83
C SER A 31 15.67 -4.34 12.39
N ALA A 32 14.99 -4.05 13.50
CA ALA A 32 14.03 -4.97 14.12
C ALA A 32 12.67 -4.98 13.40
N MET A 33 12.30 -3.86 12.77
CA MET A 33 11.07 -3.70 12.02
C MET A 33 11.36 -2.97 10.70
N TYR A 34 10.50 -3.19 9.71
CA TYR A 34 10.48 -2.45 8.46
C TYR A 34 9.02 -2.08 8.14
N VAL A 35 8.72 -0.78 8.13
CA VAL A 35 7.36 -0.27 7.94
C VAL A 35 7.06 -0.25 6.44
N ILE A 36 6.63 -1.39 5.91
CA ILE A 36 6.37 -1.63 4.48
C ILE A 36 5.26 -2.70 4.35
N GLY A 37 4.62 -2.81 3.18
CA GLY A 37 3.64 -3.86 2.91
C GLY A 37 4.26 -5.24 2.68
N ASN A 38 3.40 -6.26 2.65
CA ASN A 38 3.77 -7.67 2.41
C ASN A 38 4.50 -7.89 1.06
N TYR A 39 4.26 -7.03 0.07
CA TYR A 39 4.95 -7.05 -1.23
C TYR A 39 6.49 -6.93 -1.14
N ALA A 40 7.05 -6.53 0.01
CA ALA A 40 8.50 -6.51 0.22
C ALA A 40 9.09 -7.86 0.61
N ILE A 41 8.28 -8.80 1.12
CA ILE A 41 8.73 -10.09 1.64
C ILE A 41 9.52 -10.90 0.59
N PRO A 42 9.07 -11.04 -0.68
CA PRO A 42 9.82 -11.78 -1.69
C PRO A 42 11.20 -11.18 -1.95
N GLN A 43 11.28 -9.84 -2.01
CA GLN A 43 12.55 -9.14 -2.20
C GLN A 43 13.50 -9.36 -1.00
N ILE A 44 12.99 -9.31 0.23
CA ILE A 44 13.78 -9.58 1.44
C ILE A 44 14.29 -11.03 1.43
N LYS A 45 13.40 -11.99 1.15
CA LYS A 45 13.73 -13.42 1.08
C LYS A 45 14.68 -13.77 -0.06
N SER A 46 14.66 -13.02 -1.16
CA SER A 46 15.66 -13.19 -2.24
C SER A 46 17.09 -12.97 -1.75
N VAL A 47 17.28 -12.13 -0.73
CA VAL A 47 18.58 -11.84 -0.10
C VAL A 47 18.86 -12.79 1.07
N ASN A 48 17.84 -13.11 1.87
CA ASN A 48 17.95 -14.03 3.00
C ASN A 48 16.74 -15.00 3.04
N PRO A 49 16.82 -16.15 2.34
CA PRO A 49 15.70 -17.09 2.23
C PRO A 49 15.24 -17.69 3.57
N ASP A 50 16.15 -17.75 4.55
CA ASP A 50 15.92 -18.36 5.86
C ASP A 50 15.44 -17.33 6.91
N MET A 51 15.26 -16.06 6.53
CA MET A 51 14.81 -15.04 7.46
C MET A 51 13.40 -15.36 7.98
N ASN A 52 13.25 -15.40 9.30
CA ASN A 52 11.95 -15.54 9.94
C ASN A 52 11.27 -14.17 10.05
N ILE A 53 10.22 -13.96 9.26
CA ILE A 53 9.51 -12.68 9.13
C ILE A 53 8.07 -12.89 9.62
N ASP A 54 7.56 -11.91 10.36
CA ASP A 54 6.14 -11.80 10.71
C ASP A 54 5.67 -10.38 10.36
N SER A 55 4.38 -10.24 10.05
CA SER A 55 3.73 -8.99 9.67
C SER A 55 2.50 -8.78 10.54
N PHE A 56 2.33 -7.57 11.05
CA PHE A 56 1.21 -7.22 11.93
C PHE A 56 0.60 -5.87 11.55
N VAL A 57 -0.66 -5.68 11.90
CA VAL A 57 -1.39 -4.42 11.63
C VAL A 57 -0.76 -3.27 12.41
N PHE A 58 -0.43 -2.18 11.70
CA PHE A 58 0.16 -1.00 12.32
C PHE A 58 -0.82 -0.36 13.32
N PRO A 59 -0.46 -0.21 14.60
CA PRO A 59 -1.36 0.30 15.63
C PRO A 59 -1.47 1.84 15.58
N ALA A 60 -2.41 2.34 14.76
CA ALA A 60 -2.66 3.76 14.61
C ALA A 60 -3.50 4.36 15.76
N SER A 61 -4.31 3.55 16.45
CA SER A 61 -5.10 3.96 17.61
C SER A 61 -4.54 3.44 18.93
N SER A 62 -4.88 4.14 20.02
CA SER A 62 -4.65 3.65 21.39
C SER A 62 -5.70 2.60 21.81
N ASN A 63 -6.78 2.47 21.04
CA ASN A 63 -7.78 1.42 21.19
C ASN A 63 -7.53 0.35 20.13
N ALA A 64 -7.29 -0.90 20.55
CA ALA A 64 -6.95 -1.99 19.64
C ALA A 64 -8.09 -2.28 18.64
N ASP A 65 -9.34 -2.14 19.09
CA ASP A 65 -10.54 -2.41 18.29
C ASP A 65 -10.78 -1.36 17.18
N GLU A 66 -10.04 -0.24 17.20
CA GLU A 66 -10.11 0.81 16.17
C GLU A 66 -9.03 0.68 15.09
N ASN A 67 -8.08 -0.25 15.25
CA ASN A 67 -7.09 -0.48 14.22
C ASN A 67 -7.74 -1.11 12.99
N ILE A 68 -7.24 -0.73 11.81
CA ILE A 68 -7.72 -1.22 10.52
C ILE A 68 -6.49 -1.58 9.69
N LEU A 69 -6.54 -2.70 8.97
CA LEU A 69 -5.48 -3.09 8.05
C LEU A 69 -5.59 -2.30 6.73
N ASN A 70 -4.56 -1.56 6.36
CA ASN A 70 -4.47 -1.03 5.00
C ASN A 70 -4.18 -2.18 4.03
N SER A 71 -5.10 -2.41 3.09
CA SER A 71 -5.01 -3.47 2.09
C SER A 71 -5.69 -3.03 0.80
N GLY A 72 -5.12 -3.39 -0.35
CA GLY A 72 -5.61 -3.00 -1.67
C GLY A 72 -5.30 -4.06 -2.73
N ASN A 73 -5.77 -3.82 -3.95
CA ASN A 73 -5.51 -4.70 -5.08
C ASN A 73 -4.11 -4.43 -5.65
N ASP A 74 -3.15 -5.28 -5.29
CA ASP A 74 -1.76 -5.17 -5.74
C ASP A 74 -1.60 -5.52 -7.24
N LEU A 75 -2.29 -6.56 -7.71
CA LEU A 75 -2.26 -7.01 -9.09
C LEU A 75 -3.66 -7.01 -9.70
N MET A 76 -3.84 -6.25 -10.78
CA MET A 76 -5.07 -6.22 -11.57
C MET A 76 -4.75 -6.37 -13.05
N PHE A 77 -5.40 -7.34 -13.70
CA PHE A 77 -5.34 -7.50 -15.14
C PHE A 77 -6.54 -6.82 -15.80
N CYS A 78 -6.27 -6.03 -16.84
CA CYS A 78 -7.29 -5.35 -17.64
C CYS A 78 -7.10 -5.68 -19.12
N VAL A 79 -8.20 -5.87 -19.84
CA VAL A 79 -8.21 -5.97 -21.30
C VAL A 79 -8.83 -4.70 -21.87
N MET A 80 -8.14 -4.08 -22.81
CA MET A 80 -8.63 -2.86 -23.47
C MET A 80 -9.93 -3.14 -24.22
N GLU A 81 -10.85 -2.17 -24.19
CA GLU A 81 -12.16 -2.29 -24.85
C GLU A 81 -12.03 -2.50 -26.37
N ASP A 82 -11.00 -1.96 -27.00
CA ASP A 82 -10.72 -2.04 -28.44
C ASP A 82 -9.72 -3.13 -28.83
N CYS A 83 -9.37 -4.04 -27.90
CA CYS A 83 -8.48 -5.17 -28.21
C CYS A 83 -9.06 -6.04 -29.33
N GLU A 84 -8.27 -6.29 -30.39
CA GLU A 84 -8.67 -7.14 -31.53
C GLU A 84 -8.66 -8.64 -31.20
N HIS A 85 -7.89 -9.04 -30.18
CA HIS A 85 -7.62 -10.44 -29.79
C HIS A 85 -8.13 -10.75 -28.36
N LYS A 86 -9.39 -10.41 -28.08
CA LYS A 86 -9.97 -10.54 -26.73
C LYS A 86 -10.05 -11.99 -26.26
N GLU A 87 -10.40 -12.92 -27.14
CA GLU A 87 -10.56 -14.33 -26.76
C GLU A 87 -9.22 -14.97 -26.38
N GLU A 88 -8.15 -14.64 -27.11
CA GLU A 88 -6.79 -15.06 -26.80
C GLU A 88 -6.29 -14.41 -25.50
N ALA A 89 -6.58 -13.13 -25.27
CA ALA A 89 -6.29 -12.46 -24.00
C ALA A 89 -7.03 -13.13 -22.83
N TYR A 90 -8.31 -13.45 -23.01
CA TYR A 90 -9.10 -14.18 -22.00
C TYR A 90 -8.63 -15.61 -21.80
N GLU A 91 -8.05 -16.28 -22.79
CA GLU A 91 -7.41 -17.58 -22.61
C GLU A 91 -6.25 -17.51 -21.62
N VAL A 92 -5.36 -16.52 -21.78
CA VAL A 92 -4.26 -16.29 -20.85
C VAL A 92 -4.78 -15.93 -19.46
N LEU A 93 -5.76 -15.03 -19.35
CA LEU A 93 -6.33 -14.65 -18.06
C LEU A 93 -7.03 -15.82 -17.36
N ARG A 94 -7.71 -16.69 -18.11
CA ARG A 94 -8.31 -17.91 -17.56
C ARG A 94 -7.23 -18.83 -16.98
N PHE A 95 -6.14 -19.05 -17.71
CA PHE A 95 -4.99 -19.81 -17.20
C PHE A 95 -4.43 -19.19 -15.92
N LEU A 96 -4.12 -17.89 -15.91
CA LEU A 96 -3.59 -17.21 -14.71
C LEU A 96 -4.55 -17.28 -13.50
N LEU A 97 -5.86 -17.37 -13.74
CA LEU A 97 -6.89 -17.48 -12.71
C LEU A 97 -7.23 -18.92 -12.32
N GLU A 98 -6.58 -19.94 -12.86
CA GLU A 98 -6.69 -21.31 -12.35
C GLU A 98 -6.20 -21.38 -10.90
N ASP A 99 -6.86 -22.18 -10.06
CA ASP A 99 -6.58 -22.20 -8.61
C ASP A 99 -5.12 -22.51 -8.30
N GLU A 100 -4.50 -23.45 -9.04
CA GLU A 100 -3.10 -23.80 -8.87
C GLU A 100 -2.13 -22.65 -9.23
N ASN A 101 -2.47 -21.85 -10.25
CA ASN A 101 -1.64 -20.73 -10.68
C ASN A 101 -1.78 -19.54 -9.72
N VAL A 102 -3.00 -19.31 -9.21
CA VAL A 102 -3.22 -18.32 -8.14
C VAL A 102 -2.45 -18.75 -6.89
N GLN A 103 -2.57 -20.00 -6.43
CA GLN A 103 -1.83 -20.45 -5.24
C GLN A 103 -0.32 -20.34 -5.43
N ALA A 104 0.22 -20.73 -6.60
CA ALA A 104 1.63 -20.57 -6.90
C ALA A 104 2.10 -19.10 -6.83
N TYR A 105 1.28 -18.15 -7.30
CA TYR A 105 1.55 -16.72 -7.15
C TYR A 105 1.55 -16.28 -5.68
N LEU A 106 0.58 -16.72 -4.88
CA LEU A 106 0.50 -16.39 -3.45
C LEU A 106 1.74 -16.88 -2.69
N ASP A 107 2.19 -18.10 -2.98
CA ASP A 107 3.35 -18.74 -2.35
C ASP A 107 4.65 -18.00 -2.68
N ASP A 108 4.81 -17.53 -3.91
CA ASP A 108 6.01 -16.82 -4.37
C ASP A 108 6.03 -15.35 -3.91
N GLN A 109 4.86 -14.70 -3.87
CA GLN A 109 4.76 -13.26 -3.64
C GLN A 109 4.33 -12.87 -2.22
N SER A 110 4.05 -13.85 -1.35
CA SER A 110 3.43 -13.60 -0.03
C SER A 110 2.20 -12.69 -0.15
N ALA A 111 1.38 -12.93 -1.18
CA ALA A 111 0.23 -12.10 -1.53
C ALA A 111 -1.06 -12.58 -0.83
N VAL A 112 -2.13 -11.78 -0.96
CA VAL A 112 -3.46 -12.11 -0.43
C VAL A 112 -4.40 -12.43 -1.61
N PRO A 113 -5.17 -13.54 -1.57
CA PRO A 113 -6.06 -13.92 -2.68
C PRO A 113 -7.22 -12.94 -2.85
N CYS A 114 -7.43 -12.46 -4.07
CA CYS A 114 -8.63 -11.71 -4.48
C CYS A 114 -9.72 -12.61 -5.10
N LYS A 115 -9.47 -13.93 -5.17
CA LYS A 115 -10.40 -14.93 -5.70
C LYS A 115 -11.01 -15.72 -4.54
N LYS A 116 -12.32 -15.97 -4.58
CA LYS A 116 -12.99 -16.87 -3.62
C LYS A 116 -12.53 -18.30 -3.87
N GLY A 117 -12.09 -19.00 -2.84
CA GLY A 117 -11.61 -20.37 -2.92
C GLY A 117 -10.92 -20.78 -1.62
N ASP A 118 -10.37 -22.00 -1.60
CA ASP A 118 -9.55 -22.50 -0.51
C ASP A 118 -8.07 -22.24 -0.84
N PHE A 119 -7.61 -21.04 -0.50
CA PHE A 119 -6.23 -20.59 -0.74
C PHE A 119 -5.48 -20.53 0.59
N THR A 120 -4.24 -20.99 0.58
CA THR A 120 -3.33 -20.84 1.71
C THR A 120 -2.67 -19.47 1.64
N ILE A 121 -2.80 -18.69 2.72
CA ILE A 121 -2.08 -17.43 2.89
C ILE A 121 -0.70 -17.73 3.47
N ALA A 122 0.30 -16.96 3.05
CA ALA A 122 1.67 -17.09 3.52
C ALA A 122 1.77 -16.89 5.05
N PRO A 123 2.56 -17.70 5.77
CA PRO A 123 2.65 -17.66 7.23
C PRO A 123 3.20 -16.32 7.76
N GLU A 124 3.93 -15.57 6.94
CA GLU A 124 4.41 -14.22 7.27
C GLU A 124 3.27 -13.21 7.47
N LEU A 125 2.02 -13.56 7.11
CA LEU A 125 0.83 -12.73 7.26
C LEU A 125 -0.10 -13.21 8.39
N ASP A 126 0.31 -14.21 9.19
CA ASP A 126 -0.53 -14.76 10.27
C ASP A 126 -0.98 -13.67 11.26
N GLY A 127 -0.11 -12.69 11.57
CA GLY A 127 -0.44 -11.55 12.43
C GLY A 127 -1.48 -10.58 11.86
N MET A 128 -1.90 -10.75 10.61
CA MET A 128 -2.93 -9.93 9.93
C MET A 128 -4.16 -10.76 9.53
N LYS A 129 -4.14 -12.08 9.73
CA LYS A 129 -5.16 -13.01 9.25
C LYS A 129 -6.57 -12.65 9.69
N GLU A 130 -6.76 -12.30 10.97
CA GLU A 130 -8.06 -11.91 11.51
C GLU A 130 -8.64 -10.68 10.77
N TYR A 131 -7.80 -9.72 10.41
CA TYR A 131 -8.23 -8.53 9.68
C TYR A 131 -8.62 -8.86 8.24
N ILE A 132 -7.84 -9.72 7.57
CA ILE A 132 -8.09 -10.17 6.19
C ILE A 132 -9.41 -10.96 6.12
N GLU A 133 -9.57 -11.96 6.98
CA GLU A 133 -10.72 -12.88 6.95
C GLU A 133 -12.05 -12.17 7.32
N ASN A 134 -12.00 -11.20 8.22
CA ASN A 134 -13.19 -10.45 8.65
C ASN A 134 -13.43 -9.16 7.86
N GLY A 135 -12.58 -8.86 6.87
CA GLY A 135 -12.71 -7.64 6.07
C GLY A 135 -12.53 -6.36 6.90
N ILE A 136 -11.72 -6.40 7.95
CA ILE A 136 -11.34 -5.24 8.76
C ILE A 136 -10.21 -4.49 8.03
N VAL A 137 -10.52 -4.04 6.83
CA VAL A 137 -9.56 -3.44 5.90
C VAL A 137 -10.03 -2.08 5.42
N ALA A 138 -9.07 -1.22 5.10
CA ALA A 138 -9.27 0.04 4.42
C ALA A 138 -8.34 0.14 3.21
N ASP A 139 -8.80 0.85 2.19
CA ASP A 139 -7.99 1.11 1.00
C ASP A 139 -6.78 2.01 1.31
N TYR A 140 -5.82 2.04 0.39
CA TYR A 140 -4.67 2.94 0.49
C TYR A 140 -5.11 4.39 0.27
N GLN A 141 -4.60 5.28 1.12
CA GLN A 141 -4.98 6.70 1.07
C GLN A 141 -4.54 7.38 -0.23
N ASP A 142 -3.46 6.89 -0.85
CA ASP A 142 -2.94 7.40 -2.11
C ASP A 142 -3.79 7.03 -3.34
N HIS A 143 -4.73 6.10 -3.22
CA HIS A 143 -5.74 5.83 -4.24
C HIS A 143 -6.78 6.94 -4.38
N HIS A 144 -6.83 7.86 -3.41
CA HIS A 144 -7.88 8.89 -3.34
C HIS A 144 -7.43 10.28 -3.82
N TYR A 145 -6.19 10.43 -4.29
CA TYR A 145 -5.73 11.66 -4.90
C TYR A 145 -4.96 11.41 -6.20
N PRO A 146 -4.98 12.37 -7.15
CA PRO A 146 -4.24 12.22 -8.41
C PRO A 146 -2.72 12.18 -8.19
N THR A 147 -2.04 11.32 -8.95
CA THR A 147 -0.56 11.19 -8.95
C THR A 147 0.13 12.53 -9.23
N GLU A 148 -0.48 13.40 -10.03
CA GLU A 148 0.06 14.72 -10.38
C GLU A 148 0.21 15.66 -9.18
N MET A 149 -0.44 15.35 -8.05
CA MET A 149 -0.21 16.06 -6.80
C MET A 149 1.19 15.81 -6.22
N ALA A 150 1.86 14.70 -6.56
CA ALA A 150 3.17 14.32 -6.00
C ALA A 150 3.22 14.37 -4.46
N VAL A 151 2.20 13.77 -3.83
CA VAL A 151 2.00 13.80 -2.36
C VAL A 151 3.13 13.06 -1.63
N ASP A 152 3.71 12.03 -2.24
CA ASP A 152 4.90 11.32 -1.77
C ASP A 152 6.05 12.28 -1.46
N ALA A 153 6.39 13.18 -2.40
CA ALA A 153 7.42 14.19 -2.23
C ALA A 153 7.02 15.26 -1.18
N MET A 154 5.72 15.56 -1.06
CA MET A 154 5.21 16.46 -0.01
C MET A 154 5.39 15.85 1.38
N ILE A 155 5.05 14.57 1.55
CA ILE A 155 5.20 13.82 2.80
C ILE A 155 6.68 13.73 3.16
N GLN A 156 7.55 13.37 2.22
CA GLN A 156 9.00 13.34 2.47
C GLN A 156 9.49 14.71 2.94
N THR A 157 9.14 15.79 2.25
CA THR A 157 9.50 17.16 2.66
C THR A 157 8.99 17.48 4.07
N TYR A 158 7.74 17.13 4.37
CA TYR A 158 7.14 17.34 5.70
C TYR A 158 7.91 16.61 6.80
N LEU A 159 8.24 15.35 6.57
CA LEU A 159 8.93 14.49 7.54
C LEU A 159 10.30 15.06 7.95
N PHE A 160 11.04 15.68 7.02
CA PHE A 160 12.35 16.28 7.27
C PHE A 160 12.34 17.79 7.59
N ASP A 161 11.20 18.47 7.43
CA ASP A 161 11.09 19.88 7.80
C ASP A 161 10.97 20.02 9.33
N ASN A 162 12.04 20.50 9.97
CA ASN A 162 12.11 20.69 11.43
C ASN A 162 11.52 22.03 11.90
N LYS A 163 10.91 22.82 11.01
CA LYS A 163 10.23 24.06 11.42
C LYS A 163 8.94 23.75 12.18
N ASP A 164 8.61 24.62 13.14
CA ASP A 164 7.38 24.50 13.94
C ASP A 164 6.10 24.50 13.07
N ASN A 165 6.13 25.20 11.93
CA ASN A 165 5.01 25.29 10.99
C ASN A 165 5.07 24.29 9.82
N ALA A 166 5.89 23.23 9.92
CA ALA A 166 6.03 22.24 8.85
C ALA A 166 4.70 21.55 8.51
N LEU A 167 3.88 21.25 9.53
CA LEU A 167 2.57 20.62 9.34
C LEU A 167 1.61 21.54 8.58
N ASP A 168 1.51 22.79 9.02
CA ASP A 168 0.66 23.78 8.34
C ASP A 168 1.13 24.03 6.92
N THR A 169 2.44 24.03 6.68
CA THR A 169 3.03 24.16 5.35
C THR A 169 2.63 22.98 4.44
N PHE A 170 2.71 21.75 4.97
CA PHE A 170 2.27 20.54 4.28
C PHE A 170 0.77 20.58 3.94
N LEU A 171 -0.09 20.81 4.94
CA LEU A 171 -1.54 20.82 4.76
C LEU A 171 -1.99 21.93 3.82
N THR A 172 -1.43 23.13 3.95
CA THR A 172 -1.72 24.25 3.04
C THR A 172 -1.37 23.91 1.59
N ARG A 173 -0.23 23.23 1.38
CA ARG A 173 0.18 22.78 0.04
C ARG A 173 -0.74 21.68 -0.47
N PHE A 174 -1.07 20.70 0.37
CA PHE A 174 -1.98 19.61 0.02
C PHE A 174 -3.35 20.16 -0.42
N ASP A 175 -3.97 21.03 0.36
CA ASP A 175 -5.27 21.66 0.06
C ASP A 175 -5.24 22.44 -1.25
N LYS A 176 -4.18 23.20 -1.47
CA LYS A 176 -4.00 23.98 -2.69
C LYS A 176 -3.91 23.09 -3.92
N GLU A 177 -3.10 22.03 -3.88
CA GLU A 177 -2.94 21.12 -5.01
C GLU A 177 -4.18 20.24 -5.20
N TRP A 178 -4.87 19.84 -4.12
CA TRP A 178 -6.15 19.14 -4.19
C TRP A 178 -7.17 19.93 -5.02
N VAL A 179 -7.39 21.20 -4.68
CA VAL A 179 -8.30 22.08 -5.43
C VAL A 179 -7.84 22.25 -6.88
N ARG A 180 -6.53 22.34 -7.12
CA ARG A 180 -5.98 22.52 -8.46
C ARG A 180 -6.22 21.33 -9.37
N TYR A 181 -5.95 20.12 -8.90
CA TYR A 181 -6.01 18.90 -9.71
C TYR A 181 -7.41 18.28 -9.76
N ASN A 182 -8.29 18.61 -8.80
CA ASN A 182 -9.66 18.10 -8.78
C ASN A 182 -10.71 19.13 -9.23
N LYS A 183 -10.34 20.24 -9.90
CA LYS A 183 -11.29 21.31 -10.30
C LYS A 183 -12.54 20.78 -10.99
N ASP A 184 -12.36 19.90 -11.96
CA ASP A 184 -13.47 19.37 -12.76
C ASP A 184 -14.38 18.45 -11.94
N ILE A 185 -13.79 17.58 -11.11
CA ILE A 185 -14.52 16.71 -10.19
C ILE A 185 -15.30 17.56 -9.17
N ILE A 186 -14.66 18.57 -8.58
CA ILE A 186 -15.28 19.51 -7.64
C ILE A 186 -16.46 20.24 -8.30
N SER A 187 -16.33 20.68 -9.56
CA SER A 187 -17.44 21.30 -10.31
C SER A 187 -18.60 20.32 -10.48
N LYS A 188 -18.32 19.10 -10.93
CA LYS A 188 -19.34 18.06 -11.13
C LYS A 188 -20.08 17.71 -9.83
N VAL A 189 -19.36 17.58 -8.72
CA VAL A 189 -19.96 17.29 -7.41
C VAL A 189 -20.84 18.44 -6.93
N LYS A 190 -20.41 19.70 -7.12
CA LYS A 190 -21.24 20.87 -6.78
C LYS A 190 -22.51 20.91 -7.62
N GLU A 191 -22.40 20.71 -8.93
CA GLU A 191 -23.56 20.65 -9.82
C GLU A 191 -24.52 19.51 -9.47
N TYR A 192 -24.00 18.36 -9.04
CA TYR A 192 -24.78 17.23 -8.54
C TYR A 192 -25.55 17.61 -7.26
N GLN A 193 -24.85 18.18 -6.26
CA GLN A 193 -25.47 18.60 -5.00
C GLN A 193 -26.53 19.70 -5.18
N GLU A 194 -26.31 20.64 -6.11
CA GLU A 194 -27.29 21.69 -6.45
C GLU A 194 -28.58 21.13 -7.08
N LYS A 195 -28.51 19.96 -7.72
CA LYS A 195 -29.66 19.28 -8.33
C LYS A 195 -30.50 18.48 -7.32
N GLY A 196 -29.99 18.23 -6.11
CA GLY A 196 -30.74 17.56 -5.03
C GLY A 196 -31.00 16.07 -5.26
N GLU A 197 -30.21 15.42 -6.12
CA GLU A 197 -30.05 13.96 -6.18
C GLU A 197 -28.89 13.52 -5.27
#